data_AF-A0A2M8KR92-F1
#
_entry.id   AF-A0A2M8KR92-F1
#
_cell.length_a   1.000
_cell.length_b   1.000
_cell.length_c   1.000
_cell.angle_alpha   90.00
_cell.angle_beta   90.00
_cell.angle_gamma   90.00
#
_symmetry.space_group_name_H-M   'P 1'
#
loop_
_entity.id
_entity.type
_entity.pdbx_description
1 polymer ?
#
loop_
_entity_poly.entity_id
_entity_poly.type
_entity_poly.pdbx_seq_one_letter_code
_entity_poly.pdbx_strand_id
1 'polypeptide(L)'
;MKQEDLKFNIDQLRKDKIIYAAEACATSLVCILGFIFANEYFENPMKTILSILFLLTGIGYSIFMGIGNSFRLKKIKELEKKLSGNSYF
;
A
#
# COMPACT_ATOMS: atom_id res chain seq x y z
N MET A 1 4.42 -4.64 28.03
CA MET A 1 3.23 -4.58 27.16
C MET A 1 2.28 -5.66 27.63
N LYS A 2 1.03 -5.32 27.95
CA LYS A 2 0.04 -6.33 28.31
C LYS A 2 -0.31 -7.13 27.04
N GLN A 3 -0.72 -8.39 27.19
CA GLN A 3 -1.09 -9.23 26.03
C GLN A 3 -2.23 -8.60 25.20
N GLU A 4 -3.12 -7.85 25.85
CA GLU A 4 -4.20 -7.10 25.20
C GLU A 4 -3.66 -5.98 24.29
N ASP A 5 -2.63 -5.23 24.72
CA ASP A 5 -1.98 -4.20 23.91
C ASP A 5 -1.36 -4.81 22.65
N LEU A 6 -0.76 -6.00 22.76
CA LEU A 6 -0.17 -6.71 21.61
C LEU A 6 -1.24 -7.16 20.61
N LYS A 7 -2.38 -7.70 21.08
CA LYS A 7 -3.51 -8.08 20.23
C LYS A 7 -4.11 -6.86 19.52
N PHE A 8 -4.28 -5.76 20.23
CA PHE A 8 -4.77 -4.50 19.67
C PHE A 8 -3.85 -3.97 18.56
N ASN A 9 -2.54 -3.95 18.80
CA ASN A 9 -1.56 -3.52 17.81
C ASN A 9 -1.54 -4.41 16.56
N ILE A 10 -1.68 -5.73 16.71
CA ILE A 10 -1.76 -6.67 15.58
C ILE A 10 -3.02 -6.37 14.75
N ASP A 11 -4.16 -6.16 15.39
CA ASP A 11 -5.43 -5.88 14.70
C ASP A 11 -5.38 -4.54 13.94
N GLN A 12 -4.80 -3.50 14.55
CA GLN A 12 -4.55 -2.22 13.87
C GLN A 12 -3.68 -2.41 12.62
N LEU A 13 -2.54 -3.09 12.74
CA LEU A 13 -1.63 -3.32 11.60
C LEU A 13 -2.30 -4.11 10.46
N ARG A 14 -3.22 -5.03 10.79
CA ARG A 14 -4.00 -5.78 9.80
C ARG A 14 -4.99 -4.89 9.07
N LYS A 15 -5.73 -4.04 9.80
CA LYS A 15 -6.65 -3.05 9.23
C LYS A 15 -5.91 -2.05 8.34
N ASP A 16 -4.79 -1.53 8.80
CA ASP A 16 -3.94 -0.62 8.02
C ASP A 16 -3.52 -1.27 6.69
N LYS A 17 -3.09 -2.54 6.71
CA LYS A 17 -2.69 -3.25 5.49
C LYS A 17 -3.80 -3.29 4.44
N ILE A 18 -5.06 -3.45 4.87
CA ILE A 18 -6.23 -3.49 3.99
C ILE A 18 -6.50 -2.09 3.41
N ILE A 19 -6.48 -1.05 4.25
CA ILE A 19 -6.69 0.33 3.83
C ILE A 19 -5.64 0.71 2.77
N TYR A 20 -4.37 0.44 3.06
CA TYR A 20 -3.27 0.71 2.16
C TYR A 20 -3.32 -0.11 0.86
N ALA A 21 -3.83 -1.34 0.90
CA ALA A 21 -4.08 -2.10 -0.32
C ALA A 21 -5.21 -1.48 -1.16
N ALA A 22 -6.28 -1.00 -0.52
CA ALA A 22 -7.37 -0.30 -1.21
C ALA A 22 -6.89 1.02 -1.85
N GLU A 23 -6.07 1.80 -1.13
CA GLU A 23 -5.44 3.02 -1.67
C GLU A 23 -4.52 2.74 -2.86
N ALA A 24 -3.75 1.64 -2.82
CA ALA A 24 -2.93 1.18 -3.94
C ALA A 24 -3.78 0.84 -5.18
N CYS A 25 -4.89 0.13 -5.00
CA CYS A 25 -5.83 -0.17 -6.09
C CYS A 25 -6.48 1.10 -6.65
N ALA A 26 -6.94 2.01 -5.77
CA ALA A 26 -7.56 3.27 -6.17
C ALA A 26 -6.59 4.15 -6.95
N THR A 27 -5.36 4.31 -6.46
CA THR A 27 -4.32 5.08 -7.15
C THR A 27 -3.99 4.46 -8.51
N SER A 28 -3.86 3.13 -8.58
CA SER A 28 -3.61 2.43 -9.84
C SER A 28 -4.72 2.67 -10.86
N LEU A 29 -5.98 2.61 -10.43
CA LEU A 29 -7.13 2.89 -11.28
C LEU A 29 -7.10 4.34 -11.78
N VAL A 30 -6.82 5.31 -10.90
CA VAL A 30 -6.69 6.73 -11.29
C VAL A 30 -5.56 6.93 -12.30
N CYS A 31 -4.41 6.28 -12.14
CA CYS A 31 -3.31 6.37 -13.10
C CYS A 31 -3.68 5.75 -14.45
N ILE A 32 -4.38 4.62 -14.48
CA ILE A 32 -4.85 3.99 -15.73
C ILE A 32 -5.86 4.89 -16.44
N LEU A 33 -6.88 5.39 -15.72
CA LEU A 33 -7.89 6.28 -16.28
C LEU A 33 -7.27 7.60 -16.74
N GLY A 34 -6.36 8.17 -15.96
CA GLY A 34 -5.61 9.37 -16.31
C GLY A 34 -4.76 9.18 -17.56
N PHE A 35 -4.12 8.03 -17.73
CA PHE A 35 -3.37 7.69 -18.93
C PHE A 35 -4.28 7.61 -20.16
N ILE A 36 -5.42 6.91 -20.06
CA ILE A 36 -6.40 6.81 -21.16
C ILE A 36 -6.91 8.21 -21.53
N PHE A 37 -7.31 9.00 -20.53
CA PHE A 37 -7.80 10.37 -20.74
C PHE A 37 -6.74 11.28 -21.38
N ALA A 38 -5.49 11.19 -20.93
CA ALA A 38 -4.37 11.92 -21.51
C ALA A 38 -4.13 11.56 -22.98
N ASN A 39 -4.38 10.30 -23.37
CA ASN A 39 -4.18 9.83 -24.73
C ASN A 39 -5.29 10.25 -25.69
N GLU A 40 -6.51 10.40 -25.19
CA GLU A 40 -7.72 10.72 -25.96
C GLU A 40 -7.92 12.23 -26.16
N TYR A 41 -7.69 13.03 -25.12
CA TYR A 41 -8.11 14.44 -25.11
C TYR A 41 -6.97 15.45 -25.25
N PHE A 42 -5.71 15.03 -25.21
CA PHE A 42 -4.57 15.92 -25.32
C PHE A 42 -3.70 15.59 -26.53
N GLU A 43 -3.10 16.63 -27.11
CA GLU A 43 -2.09 16.49 -28.16
C GLU A 43 -0.68 16.63 -27.59
N ASN A 44 0.31 16.39 -28.45
CA ASN A 44 1.71 16.59 -28.09
C ASN A 44 2.01 18.08 -27.86
N PRO A 45 2.85 18.44 -26.88
CA PRO A 45 3.65 17.57 -26.01
C PRO A 45 2.94 17.13 -24.71
N MET A 46 1.79 17.72 -24.38
CA MET A 46 1.09 17.52 -23.10
C MET A 46 0.70 16.06 -22.88
N LYS A 47 0.22 15.38 -23.92
CA LYS A 47 -0.07 13.94 -23.90
C LYS A 47 1.09 13.11 -23.37
N THR A 48 2.29 13.34 -23.89
CA THR A 48 3.50 12.59 -23.52
C THR A 48 3.90 12.86 -22.09
N ILE A 49 3.87 14.13 -21.65
CA ILE A 49 4.23 14.53 -20.29
C ILE A 49 3.28 13.88 -19.27
N LEU A 50 1.97 13.98 -19.50
CA LEU A 50 0.95 13.39 -18.61
C LEU A 50 1.04 11.87 -18.58
N SER A 51 1.22 11.24 -19.75
CA SER A 51 1.37 9.78 -19.85
C SER A 51 2.56 9.26 -19.06
N ILE A 52 3.71 9.94 -19.15
CA ILE A 52 4.91 9.60 -18.37
C ILE A 52 4.67 9.81 -16.88
N LEU A 53 4.03 10.93 -16.49
CA LEU A 53 3.69 11.20 -15.09
C LEU A 53 2.81 10.09 -14.50
N PHE A 54 1.71 9.73 -15.16
CA PHE A 54 0.84 8.66 -14.66
C PHE A 54 1.54 7.30 -14.58
N LEU A 55 2.40 6.99 -15.55
CA LEU A 55 3.19 5.76 -15.53
C LEU A 55 4.14 5.74 -14.32
N LEU A 56 4.92 6.82 -14.11
CA LEU A 56 5.88 6.93 -13.02
C LEU A 56 5.18 6.93 -11.66
N THR A 57 4.06 7.64 -11.52
CA THR A 57 3.27 7.66 -10.29
C THR A 57 2.68 6.30 -10.00
N GLY A 58 2.07 5.63 -10.98
CA GLY A 58 1.45 4.31 -10.80
C GLY A 58 2.46 3.24 -10.38
N ILE A 59 3.60 3.16 -11.09
CA ILE A 59 4.67 2.21 -10.77
C ILE A 59 5.33 2.56 -9.43
N GLY A 60 5.71 3.82 -9.24
CA GLY A 60 6.40 4.29 -8.04
C GLY A 60 5.56 4.08 -6.79
N TYR A 61 4.27 4.42 -6.84
CA TYR A 61 3.35 4.20 -5.73
C TYR A 61 3.14 2.71 -5.45
N SER A 62 2.99 1.87 -6.49
CA SER A 62 2.86 0.42 -6.32
C SER A 62 4.05 -0.21 -5.61
N ILE A 63 5.28 0.20 -5.98
CA ILE A 63 6.51 -0.26 -5.33
C ILE A 63 6.55 0.21 -3.87
N PHE A 64 6.29 1.50 -3.62
CA PHE A 64 6.27 2.07 -2.28
C PHE A 64 5.28 1.33 -1.36
N MET A 65 4.07 1.07 -1.85
CA MET A 65 3.03 0.36 -1.10
C MET A 65 3.35 -1.12 -0.90
N GLY A 66 3.93 -1.78 -1.90
CA GLY A 66 4.38 -3.18 -1.80
C GLY A 66 5.46 -3.35 -0.72
N ILE A 67 6.44 -2.45 -0.67
CA ILE A 67 7.48 -2.44 0.35
C ILE A 67 6.88 -2.15 1.74
N GLY A 68 6.04 -1.12 1.86
CA GLY A 68 5.38 -0.76 3.12
C GLY A 68 4.55 -1.91 3.69
N ASN A 69 3.75 -2.58 2.85
CA ASN A 69 2.95 -3.74 3.27
C ASN A 69 3.80 -4.95 3.64
N SER A 70 4.96 -5.13 3.00
CA SER A 70 5.92 -6.18 3.38
C SER A 70 6.51 -5.93 4.77
N PHE A 71 6.86 -4.69 5.10
CA PHE A 71 7.32 -4.34 6.46
C PHE A 71 6.24 -4.51 7.51
N ARG A 72 5.00 -4.09 7.23
CA ARG A 72 3.86 -4.31 8.14
C ARG A 72 3.63 -5.80 8.39
N LEU A 73 3.71 -6.64 7.35
CA LEU A 73 3.59 -8.08 7.49
C LEU A 73 4.69 -8.69 8.38
N LYS A 74 5.95 -8.25 8.20
CA LYS A 74 7.05 -8.68 9.08
C LYS A 74 6.79 -8.30 10.54
N LYS A 75 6.36 -7.05 10.79
CA LYS A 75 6.02 -6.56 12.13
C LYS A 75 4.87 -7.35 12.77
N ILE A 76 3.81 -7.68 12.00
CA ILE A 76 2.71 -8.54 12.48
C ILE A 76 3.26 -9.90 12.93
N LYS A 77 4.07 -10.57 12.09
CA LYS A 77 4.65 -11.87 12.43
C LYS A 77 5.55 -11.82 13.68
N GLU A 78 6.32 -10.74 13.84
CA GLU A 78 7.14 -10.54 15.03
C GLU A 78 6.30 -10.37 16.29
N LEU A 79 5.20 -9.60 16.22
CA LEU A 79 4.27 -9.41 17.34
C LEU A 79 3.50 -10.69 17.67
N GLU A 80 3.07 -11.45 16.66
CA GLU A 80 2.43 -12.76 16.83
C GLU A 80 3.38 -13.75 17.52
N LYS A 81 4.66 -13.77 17.14
CA LYS A 81 5.68 -14.61 17.79
C LYS A 81 5.91 -14.22 19.26
N LYS A 82 5.88 -12.92 19.58
CA LYS A 82 5.96 -12.43 20.97
C LYS A 82 4.73 -12.83 21.78
N LEU A 83 3.54 -12.80 21.17
CA LEU A 83 2.29 -13.21 21.81
C LEU A 83 2.30 -14.72 22.12
N SER A 84 2.74 -15.55 21.19
CA SER A 84 2.80 -17.02 21.38
C SER A 84 3.92 -17.45 22.34
N GLY A 85 5.07 -16.79 22.32
CA GLY A 85 6.17 -17.06 23.26
C GLY A 85 5.86 -16.71 24.72
N ASN A 86 4.97 -15.74 24.97
CA ASN A 86 4.53 -15.35 26.31
C ASN A 86 3.36 -16.17 26.88
N SER A 87 2.93 -17.24 26.20
CA SER A 87 1.81 -18.09 26.64
C SER A 87 2.26 -19.28 27.52
N TYR A 88 3.52 -19.32 27.93
CA TYR A 88 4.13 -20.43 28.68
C TYR A 88 4.74 -20.05 30.05
N PHE A 89 4.44 -18.86 30.58
CA PHE A 89 4.80 -18.47 31.95
C PHE A 89 3.63 -17.75 32.63
#